data_AF-A0A3D3PEU4-F1
#
_entry.id   AF-A0A3D3PEU4-F1
#
_cell.length_a   1.000
_cell.length_b   1.000
_cell.length_c   1.000
_cell.angle_alpha   90.00
_cell.angle_beta   90.00
_cell.angle_gamma   90.00
#
_symmetry.space_group_name_H-M   'P 1'
#
loop_
_entity.id
_entity.type
_entity.pdbx_description
1 polymer ?
#
loop_
_entity_poly.entity_id
_entity_poly.type
_entity_poly.pdbx_seq_one_letter_code
_entity_poly.pdbx_strand_id
1 'polypeptide(L)' 'AAPVLDAVKHIPVRMISYGGSNYNISLLLKTSDKEDALRSLHSRLFQ' A
#
# COMPACT_ATOMS: atom_id res chain seq x y z
N ALA A 1 -0.62 9.56 -4.00
CA ALA A 1 -1.42 8.47 -3.38
C ALA A 1 -2.01 7.50 -4.39
N ALA A 2 -2.61 7.95 -5.51
CA ALA A 2 -3.32 7.07 -6.44
C ALA A 2 -2.53 5.80 -6.88
N PRO A 3 -1.25 5.86 -7.27
CA PRO A 3 -0.49 4.65 -7.66
C PRO A 3 -0.30 3.64 -6.52
N VAL A 4 -0.15 4.12 -5.29
CA VAL A 4 0.03 3.29 -4.09
C VAL A 4 -1.26 2.57 -3.74
N LEU A 5 -2.40 3.26 -3.83
CA LEU A 5 -3.71 2.67 -3.53
C LEU A 5 -4.14 1.67 -4.62
N ASP A 6 -3.85 1.97 -5.89
CA ASP A 6 -4.09 1.04 -6.99
C ASP A 6 -3.30 -0.26 -6.84
N ALA A 7 -2.05 -0.17 -6.35
CA ALA A 7 -1.20 -1.33 -6.15
C ALA A 7 -1.74 -2.29 -5.09
N VAL A 8 -2.53 -1.83 -4.12
CA VAL A 8 -3.04 -2.67 -3.02
C VAL A 8 -4.55 -2.89 -3.09
N LYS A 9 -5.20 -2.57 -4.22
CA LYS A 9 -6.66 -2.62 -4.37
C LYS A 9 -7.29 -3.99 -4.10
N HIS A 10 -6.54 -5.08 -4.31
CA HIS A 10 -6.99 -6.45 -4.10
C HIS A 10 -6.71 -6.97 -2.68
N ILE A 11 -6.05 -6.17 -1.85
CA ILE A 11 -5.64 -6.53 -0.50
C ILE A 11 -6.59 -5.88 0.51
N PRO A 12 -7.07 -6.60 1.53
CA PRO A 12 -7.96 -6.04 2.54
C PRO A 12 -7.20 -5.11 3.50
N VAL A 13 -7.00 -3.86 3.07
CA VAL A 13 -6.41 -2.79 3.88
C VAL A 13 -7.39 -2.35 4.97
N ARG A 14 -6.92 -2.29 6.21
CA ARG A 14 -7.71 -1.90 7.39
C ARG A 14 -7.66 -0.41 7.69
N MET A 15 -6.54 0.23 7.39
CA MET A 15 -6.35 1.66 7.62
C MET A 15 -5.35 2.24 6.63
N ILE A 16 -5.61 3.48 6.22
CA ILE A 16 -4.74 4.29 5.37
C ILE A 16 -4.52 5.60 6.13
N SER A 17 -3.25 5.92 6.39
CA SER A 17 -2.83 7.23 6.87
C SER A 17 -2.11 7.96 5.74
N TYR A 18 -2.75 9.01 5.23
CA TYR A 18 -2.27 9.85 4.14
C TYR A 18 -2.71 11.30 4.36
N GLY A 19 -1.85 12.26 4.01
CA GLY A 19 -2.10 13.71 4.17
C GLY A 19 -1.40 14.35 5.36
N GLY A 20 -0.87 13.57 6.31
CA GLY A 20 -0.04 14.09 7.41
C GLY A 20 1.41 14.44 7.00
N SER A 21 1.85 13.99 5.83
CA SER A 21 3.15 14.31 5.23
C SER A 21 3.06 14.20 3.71
N ASN A 22 3.74 15.08 2.99
CA ASN A 22 3.85 15.02 1.53
C ASN A 22 4.73 13.85 1.04
N TYR A 23 5.44 13.20 1.94
CA TYR A 23 6.45 12.18 1.62
C TYR A 23 6.13 10.79 2.15
N ASN A 24 5.07 10.63 2.95
CA ASN A 24 4.75 9.34 3.57
C ASN A 24 3.29 8.92 3.37
N ILE A 25 3.10 7.62 3.16
CA ILE A 25 1.81 6.93 3.19
C ILE A 25 2.00 5.71 4.07
N SER A 26 1.14 5.54 5.09
CA SER A 26 1.18 4.36 5.95
C SER A 26 -0.09 3.54 5.79
N LEU A 27 0.07 2.22 5.63
CA LEU A 27 -1.01 1.27 5.41
C LEU A 27 -1.00 0.21 6.52
N LEU A 28 -2.18 -0.12 7.04
CA LEU A 28 -2.37 -1.23 7.98
C LEU A 28 -3.11 -2.37 7.28
N LEU A 29 -2.56 -3.58 7.35
CA LEU A 29 -3.12 -4.80 6.75
C LEU A 29 -2.81 -6.01 7.64
N LYS A 30 -3.36 -7.18 7.32
CA LYS A 30 -3.06 -8.40 8.07
C LYS A 30 -1.63 -8.87 7.78
N THR A 31 -0.94 -9.44 8.76
CA THR A 31 0.40 -10.00 8.55
C THR A 31 0.45 -11.04 7.43
N SER A 32 -0.64 -11.80 7.23
CA SER A 32 -0.79 -12.77 6.15
C SER A 32 -0.64 -12.17 4.75
N ASP A 33 -1.01 -10.90 4.58
CA ASP A 33 -1.07 -10.25 3.28
C ASP A 33 0.18 -9.39 3.03
N LYS A 34 1.14 -9.39 3.97
CA LYS A 34 2.34 -8.53 3.93
C LYS A 34 3.19 -8.79 2.69
N GLU A 35 3.45 -10.05 2.36
CA GLU A 35 4.32 -10.37 1.23
C GLU A 35 3.69 -9.96 -0.10
N ASP A 36 2.41 -10.24 -0.29
CA ASP A 36 1.68 -9.84 -1.49
C ASP A 36 1.59 -8.32 -1.62
N ALA A 37 1.32 -7.61 -0.51
CA ALA A 37 1.32 -6.15 -0.50
C ALA A 37 2.67 -5.57 -0.91
N LEU A 38 3.77 -6.09 -0.38
CA LEU A 38 5.12 -5.61 -0.73
C LEU A 38 5.46 -5.91 -2.19
N ARG A 39 5.11 -7.10 -2.69
CA ARG A 39 5.35 -7.47 -4.10
C ARG A 39 4.54 -6.60 -5.05
N SER A 40 3.26 -6.38 -4.77
CA SER A 40 2.39 -5.57 -5.61
C SER A 40 2.79 -4.10 -5.61
N LEU A 41 3.15 -3.55 -4.43
CA LEU A 41 3.73 -2.21 -4.33
C LEU A 41 5.02 -2.08 -5.14
N HIS A 42 5.92 -3.07 -5.05
CA HIS A 42 7.16 -3.01 -5.80
C HIS A 42 6.92 -3.06 -7.32
N SER A 43 6.10 -4.00 -7.77
CA SER A 43 5.78 -4.20 -9.18
C SER A 43 5.07 -2.99 -9.80
N ARG A 44 4.22 -2.29 -9.05
CA ARG A 44 3.46 -1.14 -9.59
C ARG A 44 4.21 0.19 -9.50
N LEU A 45 5.18 0.33 -8.59
CA LEU A 45 5.84 1.61 -8.31
C LEU A 45 7.27 1.71 -8.87
N PHE A 46 7.95 0.58 -9.10
CA PHE A 46 9.38 0.57 -9.44
C PHE A 46 9.74 -0.31 -10.64
N GLN A 47 8.78 -1.04 -11.22
CA GLN A 47 8.92 -1.74 -12.50
C GLN A 47 8.01 -1.08 -13.54
#